data_AF-A0A2D7J9R7-F1
#
_entry.id   AF-A0A2D7J9R7-F1
#
_cell.length_a   1.000
_cell.length_b   1.000
_cell.length_c   1.000
_cell.angle_alpha   90.00
_cell.angle_beta   90.00
_cell.angle_gamma   90.00
#
_symmetry.space_group_name_H-M   'P 1'
#
loop_
_entity.id
_entity.type
_entity.pdbx_description
1 polymer ?
#
loop_
_entity_poly.entity_id
_entity_poly.type
_entity_poly.pdbx_seq_one_letter_code
_entity_poly.pdbx_strand_id
1 'polypeptide(L)' 'MSYLDTEMRKAAMTYVCHVKSADLNVDFSALWHSIRPSEPVPDVPQWPAATSKDLLTGMRANNDFVEALCVKYEVD' A
#
# COMPACT_ATOMS: atom_id res chain seq x y z
N MET A 1 18.38 1.67 8.35
CA MET A 1 16.91 1.48 8.45
C MET A 1 16.67 0.33 9.40
N SER A 2 15.79 0.50 10.39
CA SER A 2 15.43 -0.61 11.28
C SER A 2 14.60 -1.64 10.51
N TYR A 3 14.57 -2.88 10.99
CA TYR A 3 13.70 -3.93 10.44
C TYR A 3 12.23 -3.48 10.39
N LEU A 4 11.79 -2.79 11.46
CA LEU A 4 10.43 -2.27 11.58
C LEU A 4 10.10 -1.24 10.49
N ASP A 5 11.05 -0.37 10.12
CA ASP A 5 10.83 0.60 9.03
C ASP A 5 10.60 -0.10 7.69
N THR A 6 11.34 -1.17 7.42
CA THR A 6 11.22 -1.92 6.17
C THR A 6 9.89 -2.65 6.08
N GLU A 7 9.47 -3.33 7.15
CA GLU A 7 8.19 -4.03 7.20
C GLU A 7 7.00 -3.06 7.11
N MET A 8 7.07 -1.92 7.80
CA MET A 8 6.05 -0.88 7.72
C MET A 8 5.96 -0.29 6.30
N ARG A 9 7.09 -0.03 5.63
CA ARG A 9 7.09 0.44 4.23
C ARG A 9 6.46 -0.59 3.29
N LYS A 10 6.74 -1.87 3.51
CA LYS A 10 6.14 -2.97 2.74
C LYS A 10 4.63 -3.04 2.97
N ALA A 11 4.17 -2.98 4.22
CA ALA A 11 2.76 -2.98 4.57
C ALA A 11 2.00 -1.78 3.96
N ALA A 12 2.57 -0.58 4.05
CA ALA A 12 2.00 0.61 3.44
C ALA A 12 1.87 0.45 1.92
N MET A 13 2.89 -0.09 1.25
CA MET A 13 2.83 -0.37 -0.18
C MET A 13 1.75 -1.41 -0.51
N THR A 14 1.62 -2.47 0.28
CA THR A 14 0.57 -3.48 0.12
C THR A 14 -0.81 -2.83 0.19
N TYR A 15 -1.05 -1.95 1.16
CA TYR A 15 -2.34 -1.28 1.30
C TYR A 15 -2.61 -0.30 0.16
N VAL A 16 -1.59 0.42 -0.32
CA VAL A 16 -1.74 1.31 -1.47
C VAL A 16 -2.10 0.51 -2.73
N CYS A 17 -1.38 -0.59 -3.00
CA CYS A 17 -1.70 -1.47 -4.11
C CYS A 17 -3.12 -2.03 -3.98
N HIS A 18 -3.55 -2.41 -2.76
CA HIS A 18 -4.88 -2.96 -2.54
C HIS A 18 -6.00 -1.94 -2.79
N VAL A 19 -5.84 -0.70 -2.32
CA VAL A 19 -6.79 0.39 -2.59
C VAL A 19 -6.82 0.70 -4.09
N LYS A 20 -5.66 0.90 -4.70
CA LYS A 20 -5.57 1.30 -6.11
C LYS A 20 -6.00 0.21 -7.08
N SER A 21 -5.76 -1.06 -6.75
CA SER A 21 -6.27 -2.18 -7.56
C SER A 21 -7.79 -2.21 -7.57
N ALA A 22 -8.42 -1.91 -6.43
CA ALA A 22 -9.88 -1.82 -6.32
C ALA A 22 -10.43 -0.58 -7.05
N ASP A 23 -9.82 0.60 -6.84
CA ASP A 23 -10.26 1.86 -7.46
C ASP A 23 -10.18 1.82 -9.00
N LEU A 24 -9.10 1.25 -9.53
CA LEU A 24 -8.85 1.16 -10.97
C LEU A 24 -9.46 -0.10 -11.60
N ASN A 25 -10.05 -0.99 -10.79
CA ASN A 25 -10.54 -2.30 -11.21
C ASN A 25 -9.49 -3.11 -11.99
N VAL A 26 -8.27 -3.15 -11.47
CA VAL A 26 -7.13 -3.91 -12.02
C VAL A 26 -6.70 -5.01 -11.05
N ASP A 27 -5.98 -6.00 -11.56
CA ASP A 27 -5.42 -7.06 -10.72
C ASP A 27 -4.37 -6.51 -9.74
N PHE A 28 -4.46 -6.95 -8.48
CA PHE A 28 -3.52 -6.55 -7.42
C PHE A 28 -2.08 -6.94 -7.76
N SER A 29 -1.87 -8.18 -8.24
CA SER A 29 -0.54 -8.70 -8.53
C SER A 29 0.09 -7.97 -9.71
N ALA A 30 -0.72 -7.64 -10.73
CA ALA A 30 -0.29 -6.82 -11.86
C ALA A 30 0.15 -5.42 -11.41
N LEU A 31 -0.65 -4.76 -10.56
CA LEU A 31 -0.31 -3.45 -10.02
C LEU A 31 0.96 -3.52 -9.14
N TRP A 32 1.06 -4.53 -8.28
CA TRP A 32 2.25 -4.76 -7.46
C TRP A 32 3.50 -4.89 -8.31
N HIS A 33 3.51 -5.76 -9.32
CA HIS A 33 4.66 -5.94 -10.20
C HIS A 33 5.01 -4.68 -10.98
N SER A 34 4.03 -3.85 -11.32
CA SER A 34 4.29 -2.56 -11.97
C SER A 34 5.01 -1.57 -11.05
N ILE A 35 4.80 -1.65 -9.73
CA ILE A 35 5.39 -0.72 -8.75
C ILE A 35 6.67 -1.29 -8.12
N ARG A 36 6.70 -2.60 -7.85
CA ARG A 36 7.77 -3.34 -7.17
C ARG A 36 8.15 -4.61 -7.95
N PRO A 37 8.70 -4.49 -9.17
CA PRO A 37 8.98 -5.66 -10.03
C PRO A 37 9.99 -6.65 -9.44
N SER A 38 10.85 -6.20 -8.52
CA SER A 38 11.90 -7.01 -7.89
C SER A 38 11.46 -7.67 -6.58
N GLU A 39 10.26 -7.41 -6.08
CA GLU A 39 9.78 -7.94 -4.80
C GLU A 39 8.68 -8.98 -5.00
N PRO A 40 8.66 -10.04 -4.18
CA PRO A 40 7.57 -11.01 -4.23
C PRO A 40 6.24 -10.32 -3.93
N VAL A 41 5.20 -10.72 -4.67
CA VAL A 41 3.83 -10.24 -4.43
C VAL A 41 3.41 -10.66 -3.02
N PRO A 42 2.97 -9.73 -2.17
CA PRO A 42 2.44 -10.07 -0.85
C PRO A 42 1.05 -10.68 -0.98
N ASP A 43 0.58 -11.33 0.08
CA ASP A 43 -0.79 -11.80 0.14
C ASP A 43 -1.77 -10.65 0.02
N VAL A 44 -2.79 -10.84 -0.84
CA VAL A 44 -3.86 -9.85 -1.00
C VAL A 44 -4.64 -9.77 0.30
N PRO A 45 -4.82 -8.58 0.88
CA PRO A 45 -5.63 -8.42 2.08
C PRO A 45 -7.04 -8.99 1.87
N GLN A 46 -7.53 -9.77 2.84
CA GLN A 46 -8.83 -10.45 2.76
C GLN A 46 -10.01 -9.57 3.20
N TRP A 47 -9.73 -8.32 3.61
CA TRP A 47 -10.72 -7.33 4.01
C TRP A 47 -11.00 -6.34 2.87
N PRO A 48 -12.06 -5.52 2.96
CA PRO A 48 -12.37 -4.54 1.92
C PRO A 48 -11.29 -3.47 1.73
N ALA A 49 -11.14 -2.94 0.52
CA ALA A 49 -10.20 -1.86 0.19
C ALA A 49 -10.38 -0.62 1.10
N ALA A 50 -11.62 -0.31 1.50
CA ALA A 50 -11.92 0.76 2.46
C ALA A 50 -11.16 0.58 3.79
N THR A 51 -11.08 -0.64 4.32
CA THR A 51 -10.31 -0.92 5.55
C THR A 51 -8.81 -0.66 5.35
N SER A 52 -8.25 -0.99 4.18
CA SER A 52 -6.85 -0.65 3.87
C SER A 52 -6.63 0.85 3.77
N LYS A 53 -7.61 1.61 3.27
CA LYS A 53 -7.57 3.08 3.22
C LYS A 53 -7.58 3.68 4.63
N ASP A 54 -8.41 3.18 5.53
CA ASP A 54 -8.46 3.61 6.92
C ASP A 54 -7.12 3.34 7.64
N LEU A 55 -6.53 2.15 7.41
CA LEU A 55 -5.21 1.79 7.95
C LEU A 55 -4.13 2.74 7.44
N LEU A 56 -4.10 3.04 6.14
CA LEU A 56 -3.17 4.02 5.57
C LEU A 56 -3.34 5.40 6.20
N THR A 57 -4.58 5.85 6.40
CA THR A 57 -4.87 7.14 7.06
C THR A 57 -4.29 7.18 8.46
N GLY A 58 -4.45 6.10 9.24
CA GLY A 58 -3.84 5.97 10.56
C GLY A 58 -2.30 5.98 10.52
N MET A 59 -1.70 5.33 9.52
CA MET A 59 -0.24 5.30 9.33
C MET A 59 0.34 6.67 8.92
N ARG A 60 -0.40 7.47 8.13
CA ARG A 60 0.03 8.82 7.71
C ARG A 60 0.31 9.74 8.89
N ALA A 61 -0.52 9.67 9.94
CA ALA A 61 -0.47 10.58 11.08
C ALA A 61 0.90 10.65 11.77
N ASN A 62 1.74 9.62 11.62
CA ASN A 62 3.06 9.55 12.23
C ASN A 62 4.16 9.13 11.24
N ASN A 63 3.92 9.25 9.92
CA ASN A 63 4.87 8.74 8.93
C ASN A 63 4.90 9.48 7.58
N ASP A 64 5.90 10.33 7.41
CA ASP A 64 6.14 11.10 6.19
C ASP A 64 6.30 10.23 4.93
N PHE A 65 6.86 9.02 5.07
CA PHE A 65 6.97 8.10 3.94
C PHE A 65 5.59 7.61 3.49
N VAL A 66 4.72 7.24 4.43
CA VAL A 66 3.35 6.79 4.12
C VAL A 66 2.52 7.95 3.57
N GLU A 67 2.69 9.16 4.11
CA GLU A 67 2.06 10.36 3.56
C GLU A 67 2.49 10.60 2.10
N ALA A 68 3.79 10.66 1.83
CA ALA A 68 4.30 10.84 0.47
C ALA A 68 3.84 9.72 -0.48
N LEU A 69 3.74 8.48 0.03
CA LEU A 69 3.24 7.35 -0.73
C LEU A 69 1.76 7.52 -1.08
N CYS A 70 0.92 7.90 -0.12
CA CYS A 70 -0.50 8.09 -0.35
C CYS A 70 -0.77 9.26 -1.29
N VAL A 71 -0.04 10.36 -1.16
CA VAL A 71 -0.11 11.50 -2.09
C VAL A 71 0.28 11.06 -3.50
N LYS A 72 1.39 10.33 -3.66
CA LYS A 72 1.87 9.87 -4.97
C LYS A 72 0.85 9.01 -5.71
N TYR A 73 0.14 8.17 -4.98
CA TYR A 73 -0.83 7.25 -5.56
C TYR A 73 -2.27 7.76 -5.42
N GLU A 74 -2.50 9.00 -5.01
CA GLU A 74 -3.83 9.60 -4.86
C GLU A 74 -4.77 8.76 -3.98
N VAL A 75 -4.23 8.24 -2.88
CA VAL A 75 -5.04 7.61 -1.83
C VAL A 75 -5.44 8.72 -0.87
N ASP A 76 -6.73 9.05 -0.83
CA ASP A 76 -7.27 10.02 0.15
C ASP A 76 -7.28 9.45 1.57
#